data_AF-A0A4P6TV24-F1
#
_entry.id   AF-A0A4P6TV24-F1
#
_cell.length_a   1.000
_cell.length_b   1.000
_cell.length_c   1.000
_cell.angle_alpha   90.00
_cell.angle_beta   90.00
_cell.angle_gamma   90.00
#
_symmetry.space_group_name_H-M   'P 1'
#
loop_
_entity.id
_entity.type
_entity.pdbx_description
1 polymer ?
#
loop_
_entity_poly.entity_id
_entity_poly.type
_entity_poly.pdbx_seq_one_letter_code
_entity_poly.pdbx_strand_id
1 'polypeptide(L)' 'MRPPIAGSAPVTSVEITASTVQRGDVIQLGGCACRVSDLLQLPHGAKQLVFESGELLTMHTRTRLVAARPMRRR' A
#
# COMPACT_ATOMS: atom_id res chain seq x y z
N MET A 1 -22.12 -23.32 14.07
CA MET A 1 -21.98 -21.87 13.83
C MET A 1 -20.49 -21.54 13.75
N ARG A 2 -20.01 -21.02 12.62
CA ARG A 2 -18.60 -20.65 12.42
C ARG A 2 -18.43 -19.21 12.93
N PRO A 3 -17.42 -18.91 13.78
CA PRO A 3 -17.27 -17.57 14.31
C PRO A 3 -17.02 -16.58 13.16
N PRO A 4 -17.52 -15.34 13.24
CA PRO A 4 -17.19 -14.32 12.27
C PRO A 4 -15.68 -14.08 12.31
N ILE A 5 -15.04 -14.26 11.16
CA ILE A 5 -13.63 -13.93 10.93
C ILE A 5 -13.47 -12.48 11.36
N ALA A 6 -12.62 -12.22 12.35
CA ALA A 6 -12.40 -10.89 12.87
C ALA A 6 -11.97 -9.95 11.72
N GLY A 7 -12.87 -9.04 11.35
CA GLY A 7 -12.56 -7.78 10.68
C GLY A 7 -11.92 -7.86 9.30
N SER A 8 -12.69 -8.22 8.26
CA SER A 8 -12.42 -7.65 6.94
C SER A 8 -12.81 -6.17 7.00
N ALA A 9 -11.87 -5.30 7.36
CA ALA A 9 -12.08 -3.87 7.27
C ALA A 9 -12.38 -3.54 5.80
N PRO A 10 -13.42 -2.73 5.51
CA PRO A 10 -13.73 -2.38 4.13
C PRO A 10 -12.50 -1.74 3.49
N VAL A 11 -12.12 -2.23 2.31
CA VAL A 11 -10.99 -1.72 1.53
C VAL A 11 -11.53 -0.97 0.32
N THR A 12 -10.90 0.14 -0.04
CA THR A 12 -11.22 0.89 -1.26
C THR A 12 -10.04 0.82 -2.22
N SER A 13 -10.32 0.58 -3.51
CA SER A 13 -9.30 0.70 -4.55
C SER A 13 -9.04 2.17 -4.86
N VAL A 14 -7.78 2.59 -4.76
CA VAL A 14 -7.37 3.98 -4.94
C VAL A 14 -6.13 4.04 -5.82
N GLU A 15 -6.12 4.97 -6.77
CA GLU A 15 -4.91 5.32 -7.51
C GLU A 15 -3.95 6.09 -6.60
N ILE A 16 -2.74 5.57 -6.45
CA ILE A 16 -1.69 6.14 -5.63
C ILE A 16 -0.53 6.65 -6.48
N THR A 17 0.11 7.70 -5.99
CA THR A 17 1.36 8.26 -6.48
C THR A 17 2.39 8.25 -5.35
N ALA A 18 3.64 8.62 -5.64
CA ALA A 18 4.66 8.83 -4.61
C ALA A 18 4.16 9.78 -3.50
N SER A 19 3.33 10.77 -3.82
CA SER A 19 2.79 11.71 -2.83
C SER A 19 1.63 11.14 -1.99
N THR A 20 0.80 10.27 -2.55
CA THR A 20 -0.48 9.84 -1.93
C THR A 20 -0.46 8.44 -1.33
N VAL A 21 0.57 7.64 -1.60
CA VAL A 21 0.74 6.32 -0.99
C VAL A 21 0.90 6.41 0.52
N GLN A 22 0.30 5.46 1.24
CA GLN A 22 0.25 5.42 2.70
C GLN A 22 0.72 4.07 3.24
N ARG A 23 1.21 4.08 4.48
CA ARG A 23 1.48 2.84 5.23
C ARG A 23 0.18 2.08 5.44
N GLY A 24 0.22 0.77 5.23
CA GLY A 24 -0.93 -0.13 5.26
C GLY A 24 -1.66 -0.28 3.94
N ASP A 25 -1.35 0.51 2.91
CA ASP A 25 -1.82 0.27 1.55
C ASP A 25 -1.32 -1.10 1.07
N VAL A 26 -2.16 -1.81 0.32
CA VAL A 26 -1.82 -3.10 -0.29
C VAL A 26 -1.74 -2.92 -1.79
N ILE A 27 -0.56 -3.17 -2.36
CA ILE A 27 -0.28 -3.05 -3.79
C ILE A 27 -0.19 -4.46 -4.38
N GLN A 28 -0.86 -4.69 -5.51
CA GLN A 28 -0.72 -5.93 -6.25
C GLN A 28 0.50 -5.84 -7.17
N LEU A 29 1.53 -6.64 -6.91
CA LEU A 29 2.77 -6.68 -7.68
C LEU A 29 3.04 -8.12 -8.13
N GLY A 30 3.04 -8.37 -9.44
CA GLY A 30 3.33 -9.71 -9.98
C GLY A 30 2.36 -10.80 -9.50
N GLY A 31 1.12 -10.45 -9.11
CA GLY A 31 0.15 -11.38 -8.54
C GLY A 31 0.26 -11.57 -7.02
N CYS A 32 1.21 -10.90 -6.37
CA CYS A 32 1.38 -10.91 -4.91
C CYS A 32 0.78 -9.65 -4.29
N ALA A 33 0.07 -9.82 -3.16
CA ALA A 33 -0.43 -8.73 -2.36
C ALA A 33 0.68 -8.21 -1.42
N CYS A 34 1.31 -7.11 -1.78
CA CYS A 34 2.41 -6.50 -1.03
C CYS A 34 1.89 -5.35 -0.18
N ARG A 35 1.89 -5.52 1.15
CA ARG A 35 1.45 -4.48 2.10
C ARG A 35 2.59 -3.55 2.44
N VAL A 36 2.37 -2.25 2.29
CA VAL A 36 3.34 -1.20 2.62
C VAL A 36 3.48 -1.10 4.13
N SER A 37 4.66 -1.44 4.66
CA SER A 37 4.99 -1.31 6.07
C SER A 37 5.55 0.07 6.38
N ASP A 38 6.43 0.59 5.52
CA ASP A 38 7.09 1.88 5.69
C ASP A 38 7.33 2.63 4.38
N LEU A 39 7.60 3.93 4.49
CA LEU A 39 7.79 4.85 3.38
C LEU A 39 9.02 5.73 3.62
N LEU A 40 10.03 5.59 2.77
CA LEU A 40 11.23 6.44 2.81
C LEU A 40 11.16 7.48 1.71
N GLN A 41 11.42 8.74 2.05
CA GLN A 41 11.47 9.81 1.07
C GLN A 41 12.82 9.78 0.34
N LEU A 42 12.77 9.90 -0.98
CA LEU A 42 13.94 9.96 -1.84
C LEU A 42 14.06 11.34 -2.50
N PRO A 43 15.25 11.68 -3.04
CA PRO A 43 15.43 12.90 -3.82
C PRO A 43 14.44 13.01 -5.00
N HIS A 44 14.19 14.23 -5.45
CA HIS A 44 13.30 14.53 -6.58
C HIS A 44 11.83 14.10 -6.36
N GLY A 45 11.41 13.93 -5.11
CA GLY A 45 10.02 13.59 -4.75
C GLY A 45 9.65 12.12 -4.98
N ALA A 46 10.63 11.26 -5.27
CA ALA A 46 10.40 9.82 -5.29
C ALA A 46 10.21 9.28 -3.86
N LYS A 47 9.66 8.07 -3.76
CA LYS A 47 9.56 7.32 -2.50
C LYS A 47 10.03 5.90 -2.66
N GLN A 48 10.64 5.37 -1.63
CA GLN A 48 10.85 3.93 -1.49
C GLN A 48 9.75 3.36 -0.61
N LEU A 49 9.01 2.42 -1.17
CA LEU A 49 8.03 1.62 -0.46
C LEU A 49 8.77 0.44 0.16
N VAL A 50 8.64 0.29 1.48
CA VAL A 50 9.08 -0.92 2.18
C VAL A 50 7.84 -1.78 2.39
N PHE A 51 7.89 -3.04 1.99
CA PHE A 51 6.80 -3.99 2.20
C PHE A 51 7.01 -4.80 3.48
N GLU A 52 5.92 -5.38 4.01
CA GLU A 52 5.98 -6.29 5.16
C GLU A 52 6.85 -7.52 4.88
N SER A 53 6.98 -7.95 3.62
CA SER A 53 7.89 -9.01 3.18
C SER A 53 9.37 -8.64 3.29
N GLY A 54 9.70 -7.36 3.44
CA GLY A 54 11.06 -6.82 3.36
C GLY A 54 11.48 -6.39 1.94
N GLU A 55 10.65 -6.65 0.93
CA GLU A 55 10.89 -6.18 -0.43
C GLU A 55 10.75 -4.65 -0.52
N LEU A 56 11.41 -4.09 -1.54
CA LEU A 56 11.47 -2.65 -1.76
C LEU A 56 10.98 -2.31 -3.17
N LEU A 57 10.20 -1.25 -3.29
CA LEU A 57 9.82 -0.67 -4.58
C LEU A 57 10.07 0.83 -4.59
N THR A 58 10.88 1.29 -5.54
CA THR A 58 11.06 2.71 -5.79
C THR A 58 9.94 3.23 -6.68
N MET A 59 9.21 4.21 -6.18
CA MET A 59 8.11 4.88 -6.87
C MET A 59 8.52 6.32 -7.19
N HIS A 60 8.66 6.62 -8.48
CA HIS A 60 8.93 7.98 -8.95
C HIS A 60 7.65 8.83 -8.98
N THR A 61 7.80 10.15 -9.07
CA THR A 61 6.70 11.12 -9.03
C THR A 61 5.65 10.93 -10.14
N ARG A 62 6.05 10.40 -11.30
CA ARG A 62 5.15 10.12 -12.44
C ARG A 62 4.51 8.73 -12.39
N THR A 63 5.01 7.85 -11.51
CA THR A 63 4.48 6.49 -11.36
C THR A 63 3.10 6.57 -10.71
N ARG A 64 2.15 5.84 -11.28
CA ARG A 64 0.79 5.67 -10.78
C ARG A 64 0.52 4.18 -10.63
N LEU A 65 0.05 3.77 -9.46
CA LEU A 65 -0.30 2.38 -9.15
C LEU A 65 -1.69 2.36 -8.53
N VAL A 66 -2.34 1.20 -8.54
CA VAL A 66 -3.59 0.99 -7.80
C VAL A 66 -3.27 0.24 -6.53
N ALA A 67 -3.76 0.75 -5.40
CA ALA A 67 -3.66 0.10 -4.11
C ALA A 67 -5.04 -0.15 -3.51
N ALA A 68 -5.16 -1.22 -2.73
CA ALA A 68 -6.27 -1.40 -1.81
C ALA A 68 -5.93 -0.72 -0.49
N ARG A 69 -6.71 0.30 -0.13
CA ARG A 69 -6.55 1.06 1.12
C ARG A 69 -7.57 0.60 2.15
N PRO A 70 -7.15 0.09 3.32
CA PRO A 70 -8.09 -0.25 4.38
C PRO A 70 -8.73 1.04 4.93
N MET A 71 -10.06 1.08 4.95
CA MET A 71 -10.81 2.11 5.66
C MET A 71 -10.65 1.84 7.15
N ARG A 72 -9.87 2.68 7.83
CA ARG A 72 -9.84 2.70 9.29
C ARG A 72 -11.23 3.08 9.80
N ARG A 73 -11.87 2.20 10.58
CA ARG A 73 -12.95 2.60 11.49
C ARG A 73 -12.34 3.59 12.48
N ARG A 74 -12.86 4.82 12.50
CA ARG A 74 -12.52 5.84 13.50
C ARG A 74 -13.00 5.42 14.88
#